data_AF-A0AA85J0N9-F1
#
_entry.id   AF-A0AA85J0N9-F1
#
_cell.length_a   1.000
_cell.length_b   1.000
_cell.length_c   1.000
_cell.angle_alpha   90.00
_cell.angle_beta   90.00
_cell.angle_gamma   90.00
#
_symmetry.space_group_name_H-M   'P 1'
#
loop_
_entity.id
_entity.type
_entity.pdbx_description
1 polymer ?
#
loop_
_entity_poly.entity_id
_entity_poly.type
_entity_poly.pdbx_seq_one_letter_code
_entity_poly.pdbx_strand_id
1 'polypeptide(L)'
;MEYYSDEPIRNSLTRICFATYEQMELYKQFPEVVGIDSTYNTNKGKYSLFQLLVTDNFGRGRPVLFAWTRKEFKRDVVWILDCFRQIMEDTSKTESFIMDCAQAEIAAVKLTHRQAHIVLCSFHVCRAFCRKTRNPIVKNYLCRLVQCKRRSEFNFYFRVISRLDANVSQYLQRRWMHRRELWAACFRDNVLTFGNDTNNRVESSHKQMKRFLQRSDSLHKSMLKVYKWHKRSFSIIQQEANIAQSRCFTYPCSQSLIPIIRLLTPYAARKVIREYQLRRWATVEFESFDYVFFKENGNTVQVDLSACTCTCFTFQTCRYPCRHLLLVHFRKPYFTVNHVMHNCKQWTWSRNLFASQSTSAVIPRNRSNIYDTKKKIINAGMDRINDKFGEVFANAYADGVIAGINRVLNM
;
A
#
# COMPACT_ATOMS: atom_id res chain seq x y z
N MET A 1 24.41 13.69 -8.92
CA MET A 1 24.73 13.70 -7.47
C MET A 1 24.96 15.16 -7.14
N GLU A 2 23.97 15.83 -6.53
CA GLU A 2 24.04 17.26 -6.26
C GLU A 2 24.39 17.51 -4.79
N TYR A 3 25.29 18.47 -4.54
CA TYR A 3 25.75 18.87 -3.20
C TYR A 3 25.25 20.29 -2.91
N TYR A 4 24.63 20.52 -1.75
CA TYR A 4 24.25 21.86 -1.28
C TYR A 4 24.73 22.07 0.16
N SER A 5 25.37 23.22 0.42
CA SER A 5 25.90 23.64 1.71
C SER A 5 25.30 24.98 2.14
N ASP A 6 24.54 24.99 3.23
CA ASP A 6 24.15 26.22 3.94
C ASP A 6 24.72 26.16 5.36
N GLU A 7 25.90 26.76 5.56
CA GLU A 7 26.44 27.41 6.77
C GLU A 7 28.00 27.44 6.73
N PRO A 8 28.65 28.54 7.17
CA PRO A 8 30.11 28.66 7.11
C PRO A 8 30.78 27.91 8.28
N ILE A 9 31.89 27.22 7.98
CA ILE A 9 32.86 26.55 8.89
C ILE A 9 32.49 25.10 9.34
N ARG A 10 32.20 24.25 8.36
CA ARG A 10 32.82 22.91 8.15
C ARG A 10 32.15 22.33 6.90
N ASN A 11 32.91 22.02 5.85
CA ASN A 11 32.45 21.25 4.68
C ASN A 11 32.04 19.83 5.13
N SER A 12 30.93 19.71 5.85
CA SER A 12 30.38 18.45 6.29
C SER A 12 29.11 18.18 5.51
N LEU A 13 29.12 17.11 4.72
CA LEU A 13 27.96 16.60 4.01
C LEU A 13 26.78 16.52 4.99
N THR A 14 25.63 17.13 4.69
CA THR A 14 24.46 17.07 5.59
C THR A 14 23.38 16.16 5.06
N ARG A 15 23.26 16.09 3.73
CA ARG A 15 22.22 15.39 3.00
C ARG A 15 22.78 14.84 1.70
N ILE A 16 22.28 13.69 1.27
CA ILE A 16 22.59 13.11 -0.04
C ILE A 16 21.37 12.35 -0.54
N CYS A 17 21.13 12.42 -1.84
CA CYS A 17 20.00 11.79 -2.51
C CYS A 17 20.47 11.22 -3.84
N PHE A 18 19.97 10.04 -4.19
CA PHE A 18 20.15 9.47 -5.53
C PHE A 18 19.00 8.54 -5.90
N ALA A 19 18.81 8.40 -7.21
CA ALA A 19 18.05 7.32 -7.83
C ALA A 19 18.86 6.78 -9.01
N THR A 20 18.65 5.52 -9.39
CA THR A 20 19.17 4.97 -10.64
C THR A 20 18.17 5.17 -11.78
N TYR A 21 18.61 4.99 -13.02
CA TYR A 21 17.71 5.05 -14.18
C TYR A 21 16.53 4.08 -14.06
N GLU A 22 16.79 2.87 -13.57
CA GLU A 22 15.75 1.87 -13.35
C GLU A 22 14.69 2.31 -12.33
N GLN A 23 15.08 3.10 -11.34
CA GLN A 23 14.17 3.67 -10.36
C GLN A 23 13.31 4.78 -10.96
N MET A 24 13.87 5.58 -11.85
CA MET A 24 13.15 6.61 -12.60
C MET A 24 12.08 5.97 -13.50
N GLU A 25 12.44 4.94 -14.27
CA GLU A 25 11.50 4.21 -15.13
C GLU A 25 10.41 3.50 -14.34
N LEU A 26 10.77 2.91 -13.21
CA LEU A 26 9.81 2.32 -12.28
C LEU A 26 8.81 3.35 -11.74
N TYR A 27 9.27 4.55 -11.39
CA TYR A 27 8.39 5.62 -10.95
C TYR A 27 7.49 6.12 -12.09
N LYS A 28 8.03 6.36 -13.28
CA LYS A 28 7.25 6.73 -14.47
C LYS A 28 6.14 5.71 -14.77
N GLN A 29 6.41 4.43 -14.53
CA GLN A 29 5.41 3.37 -14.73
C GLN A 29 4.41 3.23 -13.58
N PHE A 30 4.74 3.61 -12.34
CA PHE A 30 3.83 3.48 -11.18
C PHE A 30 3.83 4.73 -10.27
N PRO A 31 3.49 5.91 -10.80
CA PRO A 31 3.67 7.17 -10.07
C PRO A 31 2.59 7.44 -9.02
N GLU A 32 1.46 6.71 -9.07
CA GLU A 32 0.21 7.15 -8.47
C GLU A 32 0.22 7.14 -6.92
N VAL A 33 0.95 6.19 -6.31
CA VAL A 33 1.01 6.04 -4.85
C VAL A 33 2.46 5.86 -4.39
N VAL A 34 2.94 6.82 -3.59
CA VAL A 34 4.32 6.85 -3.07
C VAL A 34 4.31 6.65 -1.56
N GLY A 35 5.08 5.69 -1.06
CA GLY A 35 5.39 5.55 0.36
C GLY A 35 6.67 6.29 0.72
N ILE A 36 6.71 6.99 1.86
CA ILE A 36 7.92 7.61 2.43
C ILE A 36 8.09 7.16 3.88
N ASP A 37 9.33 6.90 4.27
CA ASP A 37 9.71 6.60 5.66
C ASP A 37 11.22 6.78 5.81
N SER A 38 11.65 6.96 7.05
CA SER A 38 13.06 6.96 7.42
C SER A 38 13.45 5.73 8.24
N THR A 39 14.75 5.43 8.29
CA THR A 39 15.28 4.50 9.27
C THR A 39 16.66 4.88 9.76
N TYR A 40 16.87 4.67 11.05
CA TYR A 40 18.11 4.99 11.75
C TYR A 40 19.02 3.76 11.91
N ASN A 41 20.23 3.99 12.44
CA ASN A 41 21.25 2.97 12.73
C ASN A 41 21.84 2.26 11.51
N THR A 42 21.95 2.96 10.38
CA THR A 42 22.47 2.38 9.13
C THR A 42 23.94 2.67 8.86
N ASN A 43 24.56 3.59 9.61
CA ASN A 43 25.92 4.08 9.38
C ASN A 43 26.50 4.77 10.64
N LYS A 44 27.83 4.92 10.69
CA LYS A 44 28.62 5.54 11.79
C LYS A 44 28.32 7.03 11.97
N GLY A 45 28.01 7.71 10.87
CA GLY A 45 27.68 9.14 10.85
C GLY A 45 26.31 9.49 11.44
N LYS A 46 25.51 8.48 11.83
CA LYS A 46 24.14 8.63 12.35
C LYS A 46 23.19 9.33 11.36
N TYR A 47 23.43 9.21 10.06
CA TYR A 47 22.46 9.66 9.06
C TYR A 47 21.26 8.72 9.05
N SER A 48 20.07 9.28 8.95
CA SER A 48 18.86 8.53 8.69
C SER A 48 18.75 8.22 7.21
N LEU A 49 18.45 6.97 6.87
CA LEU A 49 18.18 6.53 5.51
C LEU A 49 16.69 6.68 5.23
N PHE A 50 16.33 7.58 4.33
CA PHE A 50 14.99 7.70 3.76
C PHE A 50 14.87 6.86 2.50
N GLN A 51 13.67 6.31 2.30
CA GLN A 51 13.28 5.72 1.03
C GLN A 51 11.94 6.29 0.58
N LEU A 52 11.83 6.54 -0.72
CA LEU A 52 10.54 6.63 -1.39
C LEU A 52 10.29 5.32 -2.14
N LEU A 53 9.08 4.76 -2.02
CA LEU A 53 8.68 3.51 -2.66
C LEU A 53 7.39 3.69 -3.46
N VAL A 54 7.30 3.06 -4.63
CA VAL A 54 6.04 2.88 -5.35
C VAL A 54 5.48 1.47 -5.14
N THR A 55 4.22 1.26 -5.55
CA THR A 55 3.60 -0.06 -5.57
C THR A 55 3.52 -0.58 -7.00
N ASP A 56 4.22 -1.68 -7.30
CA ASP A 56 4.15 -2.30 -8.64
C ASP A 56 2.81 -3.03 -8.88
N ASN A 57 2.60 -3.45 -10.12
CA ASN A 57 1.41 -4.21 -10.54
C ASN A 57 1.29 -5.61 -9.86
N PHE A 58 2.32 -6.10 -9.18
CA PHE A 58 2.28 -7.31 -8.33
C PHE A 58 1.98 -6.99 -6.86
N GLY A 59 1.71 -5.73 -6.53
CA GLY A 59 1.41 -5.28 -5.17
C GLY A 59 2.62 -5.22 -4.25
N ARG A 60 3.84 -5.16 -4.80
CA ARG A 60 5.09 -5.11 -4.04
C ARG A 60 5.60 -3.68 -3.98
N GLY A 61 6.21 -3.32 -2.85
CA GLY A 61 6.88 -2.03 -2.69
C GLY A 61 8.22 -2.03 -3.41
N ARG A 62 8.48 -1.01 -4.23
CA ARG A 62 9.71 -0.87 -5.01
C ARG A 62 10.38 0.48 -4.73
N PRO A 63 11.62 0.51 -4.22
CA PRO A 63 12.33 1.77 -3.95
C PRO A 63 12.58 2.54 -5.24
N VAL A 64 12.16 3.80 -5.27
CA VAL A 64 12.38 4.74 -6.37
C VAL A 64 13.39 5.83 -6.03
N LEU A 65 13.66 6.07 -4.75
CA LEU A 65 14.65 7.06 -4.35
C LEU A 65 15.22 6.70 -2.98
N PHE A 66 16.52 6.93 -2.82
CA PHE A 66 17.22 6.82 -1.55
C PHE A 66 17.79 8.18 -1.15
N ALA A 67 17.64 8.53 0.11
CA ALA A 67 18.31 9.70 0.66
C ALA A 67 18.88 9.42 2.04
N TRP A 68 19.96 10.08 2.39
CA TRP A 68 20.48 10.14 3.75
C TRP A 68 20.48 11.57 4.23
N THR A 69 19.97 11.79 5.43
CA THR A 69 20.02 13.12 6.07
C THR A 69 20.54 12.99 7.49
N ARG A 70 21.32 13.99 7.93
CA ARG A 70 21.84 14.02 9.30
C ARG A 70 20.77 14.42 10.32
N LYS A 71 19.71 15.09 9.86
CA LYS A 71 18.56 15.54 10.62
C LYS A 71 17.29 15.24 9.82
N GLU A 72 16.17 15.13 10.53
CA GLU A 72 14.85 14.82 9.96
C GLU A 72 13.87 15.99 10.18
N PHE A 73 14.38 17.24 10.13
CA PHE A 73 13.50 18.39 10.25
C PHE A 73 12.69 18.57 8.96
N LYS A 74 11.62 19.37 9.02
CA LYS A 74 10.79 19.70 7.85
C LYS A 74 11.64 20.10 6.64
N ARG A 75 12.65 20.97 6.81
CA ARG A 75 13.54 21.41 5.74
C ARG A 75 14.34 20.29 5.08
N ASP A 76 14.72 19.27 5.85
CA ASP A 76 15.48 18.13 5.33
C ASP A 76 14.57 17.23 4.49
N VAL A 77 13.32 17.02 4.91
CA VAL A 77 12.33 16.25 4.14
C VAL A 77 11.85 17.02 2.91
N VAL A 78 11.67 18.35 3.00
CA VAL A 78 11.39 19.21 1.84
C VAL A 78 12.48 19.06 0.80
N TRP A 79 13.75 19.11 1.22
CA TRP A 79 14.89 18.90 0.32
C TRP A 79 14.85 17.52 -0.36
N ILE A 80 14.51 16.44 0.37
CA ILE A 80 14.33 15.10 -0.23
C ILE A 80 13.23 15.12 -1.31
N LEU A 81 12.09 15.74 -1.00
CA LEU A 81 10.95 15.82 -1.93
C LEU A 81 11.24 16.73 -3.13
N ASP A 82 12.10 17.74 -2.97
CA ASP A 82 12.56 18.56 -4.08
C ASP A 82 13.52 17.80 -5.00
N CYS A 83 14.45 17.03 -4.43
CA CYS A 83 15.27 16.10 -5.21
C CYS A 83 14.40 15.06 -5.93
N PHE A 84 13.35 14.56 -5.29
CA PHE A 84 12.40 13.65 -5.93
C PHE A 84 11.73 14.29 -7.16
N ARG A 85 11.26 15.55 -7.05
CA ARG A 85 10.70 16.30 -8.19
C ARG A 85 11.71 16.49 -9.32
N GLN A 86 12.94 16.88 -8.97
CA GLN A 86 14.01 17.11 -9.96
C GLN A 86 14.42 15.83 -10.68
N ILE A 87 14.62 14.73 -9.94
CA ILE A 87 15.10 13.46 -10.49
C ILE A 87 14.00 12.77 -11.30
N MET A 88 12.74 12.84 -10.87
CA MET A 88 11.64 12.15 -11.55
C MET A 88 11.01 12.98 -12.68
N GLU A 89 11.41 14.24 -12.82
CA GLU A 89 10.91 15.24 -13.78
C GLU A 89 9.42 15.62 -13.58
N ASP A 90 8.51 14.65 -13.66
CA ASP A 90 7.07 14.84 -13.48
C ASP A 90 6.54 14.04 -12.28
N THR A 91 6.25 14.74 -11.18
CA THR A 91 5.58 14.15 -10.00
C THR A 91 4.11 14.52 -9.86
N SER A 92 3.52 15.17 -10.87
CA SER A 92 2.10 15.59 -10.83
C SER A 92 1.13 14.41 -10.78
N LYS A 93 1.57 13.24 -11.26
CA LYS A 93 0.80 11.99 -11.25
C LYS A 93 0.76 11.29 -9.88
N THR A 94 1.54 11.74 -8.88
CA THR A 94 1.42 11.19 -7.52
C THR A 94 0.14 11.71 -6.86
N GLU A 95 -0.84 10.83 -6.76
CA GLU A 95 -2.14 11.13 -6.17
C GLU A 95 -2.11 11.00 -4.64
N SER A 96 -1.22 10.18 -4.08
CA SER A 96 -1.19 9.93 -2.64
C SER A 96 0.19 9.56 -2.09
N PHE A 97 0.47 10.08 -0.89
CA PHE A 97 1.61 9.70 -0.07
C PHE A 97 1.19 8.87 1.13
N ILE A 98 1.81 7.70 1.29
CA ILE A 98 1.68 6.82 2.45
C ILE A 98 2.87 7.07 3.38
N MET A 99 2.63 7.45 4.63
CA MET A 99 3.72 7.82 5.55
C MET A 99 3.42 7.43 6.98
N ASP A 100 4.38 7.64 7.88
CA ASP A 100 4.18 7.46 9.31
C ASP A 100 3.39 8.65 9.92
N CYS A 101 3.52 8.93 11.22
CA CYS A 101 2.87 10.08 11.87
C CYS A 101 3.83 11.26 12.11
N ALA A 102 4.99 11.32 11.42
CA ALA A 102 5.99 12.34 11.59
C ALA A 102 5.49 13.71 11.08
N GLN A 103 5.47 14.69 11.97
CA GLN A 103 5.00 16.03 11.64
C GLN A 103 5.86 16.72 10.56
N ALA A 104 7.17 16.39 10.51
CA ALA A 104 8.09 16.89 9.49
C ALA A 104 7.71 16.38 8.09
N GLU A 105 7.42 15.09 7.94
CA GLU A 105 7.01 14.48 6.67
C GLU A 105 5.67 15.03 6.19
N ILE A 106 4.67 15.06 7.09
CA ILE A 106 3.34 15.62 6.79
C ILE A 106 3.48 17.08 6.31
N ALA A 107 4.26 17.90 7.02
CA ALA A 107 4.43 19.30 6.67
C ALA A 107 5.23 19.51 5.38
N ALA A 108 6.16 18.61 5.05
CA ALA A 108 6.94 18.66 3.82
C ALA A 108 6.09 18.28 2.61
N VAL A 109 5.33 17.18 2.68
CA VAL A 109 4.44 16.76 1.58
C VAL A 109 3.34 17.79 1.32
N LYS A 110 2.73 18.35 2.38
CA LYS A 110 1.77 19.46 2.22
C LYS A 110 2.37 20.68 1.53
N LEU A 111 3.68 20.91 1.68
CA LEU A 111 4.35 22.05 1.05
C LEU A 111 4.67 21.78 -0.42
N THR A 112 5.23 20.60 -0.73
CA THR A 112 5.80 20.28 -2.05
C THR A 112 4.83 19.59 -3.00
N HIS A 113 3.82 18.86 -2.49
CA HIS A 113 2.85 18.08 -3.26
C HIS A 113 1.42 18.36 -2.78
N ARG A 114 0.98 19.62 -2.89
CA ARG A 114 -0.30 20.11 -2.34
C ARG A 114 -1.55 19.37 -2.86
N GLN A 115 -1.49 18.85 -4.07
CA GLN A 115 -2.59 18.14 -4.71
C GLN A 115 -2.66 16.65 -4.30
N ALA A 116 -1.57 16.09 -3.77
CA ALA A 116 -1.53 14.70 -3.34
C ALA A 116 -2.20 14.54 -1.96
N HIS A 117 -2.97 13.48 -1.80
CA HIS A 117 -3.52 13.11 -0.51
C HIS A 117 -2.43 12.56 0.42
N ILE A 118 -2.58 12.78 1.73
CA ILE A 118 -1.70 12.21 2.75
C ILE A 118 -2.47 11.12 3.49
N VAL A 119 -1.86 9.95 3.58
CA VAL A 119 -2.42 8.76 4.21
C VAL A 119 -1.44 8.29 5.28
N LEU A 120 -1.82 8.48 6.54
CA LEU A 120 -1.02 8.02 7.68
C LEU A 120 -1.20 6.52 7.87
N CYS A 121 -0.09 5.83 8.12
CA CYS A 121 -0.05 4.42 8.41
C CYS A 121 -0.94 4.08 9.62
N SER A 122 -1.96 3.25 9.40
CA SER A 122 -2.93 2.89 10.45
C SER A 122 -2.27 2.20 11.64
N PHE A 123 -1.19 1.43 11.43
CA PHE A 123 -0.40 0.86 12.53
C PHE A 123 0.21 1.95 13.43
N HIS A 124 0.81 2.98 12.84
CA HIS A 124 1.41 4.08 13.61
C HIS A 124 0.37 4.93 14.32
N VAL A 125 -0.79 5.15 13.69
CA VAL A 125 -1.93 5.85 14.30
C VAL A 125 -2.47 5.06 15.49
N CYS A 126 -2.77 3.76 15.30
CA CYS A 126 -3.19 2.87 16.38
C CYS A 126 -2.18 2.86 17.52
N ARG A 127 -0.88 2.77 17.22
CA ARG A 127 0.19 2.82 18.22
C ARG A 127 0.22 4.16 18.95
N ALA A 128 0.00 5.28 18.27
CA ALA A 128 -0.07 6.60 18.90
C ALA A 128 -1.27 6.72 19.84
N PHE A 129 -2.42 6.16 19.45
CA PHE A 129 -3.66 6.20 20.24
C PHE A 129 -3.55 5.28 21.47
N CYS A 130 -3.14 4.04 21.27
CA CYS A 130 -3.01 3.03 22.32
C CYS A 130 -1.96 3.38 23.38
N ARG A 131 -1.03 4.32 23.12
CA ARG A 131 -0.12 4.87 24.13
C ARG A 131 -0.80 5.78 25.16
N LYS A 132 -2.03 6.24 24.89
CA LYS A 132 -2.77 7.17 25.75
C LYS A 132 -3.61 6.49 26.82
N THR A 133 -3.67 5.16 26.81
CA THR A 133 -4.40 4.40 27.82
C THR A 133 -3.74 3.05 28.05
N ARG A 134 -3.87 2.51 29.26
CA ARG A 134 -3.47 1.14 29.55
C ARG A 134 -4.63 0.16 29.37
N ASN A 135 -5.87 0.64 29.33
CA ASN A 135 -7.07 -0.19 29.25
C ASN A 135 -7.15 -0.96 27.92
N PRO A 136 -7.13 -2.31 27.93
CA PRO A 136 -7.16 -3.11 26.71
C PRO A 136 -8.47 -3.00 25.92
N ILE A 137 -9.60 -2.78 26.60
CA ILE A 137 -10.91 -2.58 25.96
C ILE A 137 -10.90 -1.29 25.15
N VAL A 138 -10.41 -0.19 25.73
CA VAL A 138 -10.29 1.09 25.03
C VAL A 138 -9.33 0.98 23.84
N LYS A 139 -8.21 0.28 23.99
CA LYS A 139 -7.28 0.00 22.87
C LYS A 139 -7.96 -0.73 21.71
N ASN A 140 -8.81 -1.71 21.99
CA ASN A 140 -9.57 -2.42 20.95
C ASN A 140 -10.47 -1.45 20.16
N TYR A 141 -11.22 -0.60 20.86
CA TYR A 141 -12.07 0.40 20.22
C TYR A 141 -11.27 1.47 19.47
N LEU A 142 -10.10 1.88 19.95
CA LEU A 142 -9.21 2.81 19.25
C LEU A 142 -8.73 2.23 17.91
N CYS A 143 -8.34 0.96 17.88
CA CYS A 143 -7.96 0.30 16.62
C CYS A 143 -9.15 0.18 15.66
N ARG A 144 -10.34 -0.18 16.17
CA ARG A 144 -11.57 -0.22 15.37
C ARG A 144 -11.96 1.16 14.82
N LEU A 145 -11.78 2.21 15.61
CA LEU A 145 -12.01 3.60 15.18
C LEU A 145 -11.16 3.97 13.96
N VAL A 146 -9.88 3.58 13.94
CA VAL A 146 -8.95 3.85 12.83
C VAL A 146 -9.34 3.06 11.57
N GLN A 147 -9.73 1.80 11.73
CA GLN A 147 -9.91 0.85 10.62
C GLN A 147 -11.34 0.77 10.06
N CYS A 148 -12.33 1.26 10.80
CA CYS A 148 -13.73 1.19 10.38
C CYS A 148 -13.95 1.90 9.03
N LYS A 149 -14.78 1.30 8.19
CA LYS A 149 -15.04 1.79 6.82
C LYS A 149 -16.31 2.62 6.73
N ARG A 150 -17.14 2.63 7.78
CA ARG A 150 -18.40 3.38 7.83
C ARG A 150 -18.33 4.51 8.84
N ARG A 151 -18.89 5.67 8.48
CA ARG A 151 -18.98 6.83 9.37
C ARG A 151 -19.88 6.56 10.58
N SER A 152 -20.92 5.74 10.44
CA SER A 152 -21.76 5.30 11.56
C SER A 152 -20.99 4.47 12.59
N GLU A 153 -20.17 3.52 12.14
CA GLU A 153 -19.26 2.74 13.00
C GLU A 153 -18.24 3.63 13.69
N PHE A 154 -17.65 4.58 12.97
CA PHE A 154 -16.73 5.57 13.54
C PHE A 154 -17.37 6.35 14.70
N ASN A 155 -18.56 6.91 14.47
CA ASN A 155 -19.31 7.65 15.48
C ASN A 155 -19.72 6.76 16.66
N PHE A 156 -20.04 5.50 16.42
CA PHE A 156 -20.31 4.53 17.48
C PHE A 156 -19.06 4.27 18.34
N TYR A 157 -17.94 3.89 17.73
CA TYR A 157 -16.71 3.61 18.48
C TYR A 157 -16.20 4.84 19.23
N PHE A 158 -16.29 6.03 18.62
CA PHE A 158 -15.90 7.26 19.29
C PHE A 158 -16.76 7.56 20.53
N ARG A 159 -18.08 7.32 20.47
CA ARG A 159 -18.98 7.44 21.63
C ARG A 159 -18.64 6.43 22.73
N VAL A 160 -18.33 5.19 22.37
CA VAL A 160 -17.91 4.16 23.33
C VAL A 160 -16.61 4.57 24.02
N ILE A 161 -15.60 5.01 23.26
CA ILE A 161 -14.33 5.51 23.82
C ILE A 161 -14.59 6.69 24.77
N SER A 162 -15.47 7.62 24.40
CA SER A 162 -15.78 8.80 25.21
C SER A 162 -16.41 8.44 26.56
N ARG A 163 -17.20 7.36 26.61
CA ARG A 163 -17.79 6.84 27.87
C ARG A 163 -16.79 6.06 28.71
N LEU A 164 -15.87 5.32 28.07
CA LEU A 164 -14.89 4.49 28.78
C LEU A 164 -13.67 5.28 29.26
N ASP A 165 -13.26 6.32 28.54
CA ASP A 165 -12.04 7.09 28.81
C ASP A 165 -12.16 8.52 28.25
N ALA A 166 -12.66 9.44 29.09
CA ALA A 166 -12.85 10.84 28.74
C ALA A 166 -11.53 11.54 28.36
N ASN A 167 -10.42 11.18 29.01
CA ASN A 167 -9.11 11.76 28.73
C ASN A 167 -8.60 11.39 27.34
N VAL A 168 -8.75 10.12 26.96
CA VAL A 168 -8.42 9.67 25.60
C VAL A 168 -9.29 10.37 24.57
N SER A 169 -10.61 10.45 24.79
CA SER A 169 -11.51 11.11 23.83
C SER A 169 -11.17 12.59 23.65
N GLN A 170 -10.90 13.33 24.73
CA GLN A 170 -10.48 14.73 24.67
C GLN A 170 -9.14 14.91 23.93
N TYR A 171 -8.18 14.00 24.16
CA TYR A 171 -6.93 13.98 23.39
C TYR A 171 -7.18 13.78 21.89
N LEU A 172 -8.04 12.84 21.51
CA LEU A 172 -8.38 12.59 20.11
C LEU A 172 -9.05 13.81 19.47
N GLN A 173 -10.02 14.43 20.15
CA GLN A 173 -10.69 15.65 19.66
C GLN A 173 -9.68 16.77 19.38
N ARG A 174 -8.84 17.09 20.37
CA ARG A 174 -7.88 18.19 20.27
C ARG A 174 -6.79 17.96 19.23
N ARG A 175 -6.28 16.72 19.10
CA ARG A 175 -5.05 16.45 18.33
C ARG A 175 -5.27 15.73 16.99
N TRP A 176 -6.40 15.05 16.78
CA TRP A 176 -6.58 14.13 15.65
C TRP A 176 -7.86 14.32 14.84
N MET A 177 -8.96 14.78 15.45
CA MET A 177 -10.26 14.85 14.75
C MET A 177 -10.30 15.88 13.61
N HIS A 178 -9.59 17.00 13.74
CA HIS A 178 -9.47 18.03 12.70
C HIS A 178 -8.72 17.55 11.44
N ARG A 179 -8.05 16.39 11.52
CA ARG A 179 -7.26 15.79 10.44
C ARG A 179 -7.64 14.33 10.18
N ARG A 180 -8.90 13.98 10.41
CA ARG A 180 -9.42 12.60 10.31
C ARG A 180 -9.33 12.02 8.91
N GLU A 181 -9.38 12.85 7.87
CA GLU A 181 -9.20 12.40 6.48
C GLU A 181 -7.80 11.80 6.25
N LEU A 182 -6.80 12.13 7.09
CA LEU A 182 -5.45 11.61 6.93
C LEU A 182 -5.28 10.19 7.50
N TRP A 183 -6.14 9.74 8.44
CA TRP A 183 -5.89 8.50 9.19
C TRP A 183 -7.08 7.54 9.33
N ALA A 184 -8.32 8.02 9.27
CA ALA A 184 -9.49 7.19 9.47
C ALA A 184 -9.93 6.59 8.13
N ALA A 185 -10.07 5.26 8.04
CA ALA A 185 -10.42 4.59 6.79
C ALA A 185 -11.77 5.03 6.19
N CYS A 186 -12.78 5.31 7.03
CA CYS A 186 -14.11 5.77 6.60
C CYS A 186 -14.17 7.22 6.06
N PHE A 187 -13.07 7.97 6.12
CA PHE A 187 -12.95 9.32 5.54
C PHE A 187 -11.96 9.38 4.37
N ARG A 188 -11.53 8.21 3.86
CA ARG A 188 -10.56 8.04 2.77
C ARG A 188 -11.13 7.21 1.62
N ASP A 189 -12.46 7.19 1.49
CA ASP A 189 -13.19 6.38 0.52
C ASP A 189 -13.01 6.82 -0.93
N ASN A 190 -12.48 8.02 -1.15
CA ASN A 190 -12.10 8.57 -2.46
C ASN A 190 -10.58 8.72 -2.67
N VAL A 191 -9.75 8.18 -1.76
CA VAL A 191 -8.28 8.35 -1.80
C VAL A 191 -7.62 7.09 -2.37
N LEU A 192 -6.86 7.25 -3.44
CA LEU A 192 -6.13 6.15 -4.06
C LEU A 192 -4.97 5.69 -3.18
N THR A 193 -4.96 4.41 -2.77
CA THR A 193 -3.91 3.86 -1.91
C THR A 193 -3.30 2.57 -2.44
N PHE A 194 -3.92 1.93 -3.43
CA PHE A 194 -3.54 0.59 -3.89
C PHE A 194 -3.48 -0.44 -2.75
N GLY A 195 -4.39 -0.28 -1.78
CA GLY A 195 -4.48 -1.09 -0.57
C GLY A 195 -3.38 -0.82 0.46
N ASN A 196 -2.58 0.24 0.29
CA ASN A 196 -1.68 0.73 1.34
C ASN A 196 -2.47 1.45 2.42
N ASP A 197 -2.79 0.72 3.49
CA ASP A 197 -3.26 1.35 4.74
C ASP A 197 -2.13 1.45 5.78
N THR A 198 -0.98 0.83 5.53
CA THR A 198 0.18 0.84 6.41
C THR A 198 1.46 1.12 5.62
N ASN A 199 2.51 1.57 6.32
CA ASN A 199 3.85 1.76 5.75
C ASN A 199 4.66 0.44 5.66
N ASN A 200 3.99 -0.72 5.70
CA ASN A 200 4.63 -2.03 5.76
C ASN A 200 5.59 -2.29 4.59
N ARG A 201 5.29 -1.74 3.41
CA ARG A 201 6.14 -1.89 2.22
C ARG A 201 7.51 -1.24 2.43
N VAL A 202 7.54 -0.01 2.96
CA VAL A 202 8.79 0.70 3.26
C VAL A 202 9.52 0.06 4.44
N GLU A 203 8.82 -0.27 5.53
CA GLU A 203 9.41 -0.95 6.68
C GLU A 203 10.01 -2.32 6.33
N SER A 204 9.37 -3.07 5.42
CA SER A 204 9.90 -4.34 4.91
C SER A 204 11.17 -4.15 4.10
N SER A 205 11.23 -3.10 3.26
CA SER A 205 12.46 -2.73 2.55
C SER A 205 13.57 -2.35 3.53
N HIS A 206 13.25 -1.53 4.55
CA HIS A 206 14.19 -1.18 5.63
C HIS A 206 14.74 -2.43 6.34
N LYS A 207 13.88 -3.40 6.67
CA LYS A 207 14.29 -4.65 7.32
C LYS A 207 15.25 -5.46 6.45
N GLN A 208 15.03 -5.50 5.13
CA GLN A 208 15.95 -6.18 4.21
C GLN A 208 17.31 -5.50 4.17
N MET A 209 17.34 -4.16 4.09
CA MET A 209 18.60 -3.40 4.07
C MET A 209 19.39 -3.50 5.37
N LYS A 210 18.70 -3.48 6.52
CA LYS A 210 19.32 -3.64 7.84
C LYS A 210 20.00 -4.99 8.05
N ARG A 211 19.81 -5.98 7.18
CA ARG A 211 20.56 -7.25 7.22
C ARG A 211 22.03 -7.09 6.84
N PHE A 212 22.36 -6.08 6.04
CA PHE A 212 23.72 -5.86 5.54
C PHE A 212 24.30 -4.48 5.87
N LEU A 213 23.48 -3.51 6.26
CA LEU A 213 23.91 -2.21 6.77
C LEU A 213 24.30 -2.31 8.24
N GLN A 214 25.47 -1.78 8.60
CA GLN A 214 25.99 -1.82 9.96
C GLN A 214 26.19 -0.41 10.51
N ARG A 215 25.97 -0.24 11.82
CA ARG A 215 26.22 1.04 12.51
C ARG A 215 27.67 1.51 12.43
N SER A 216 28.61 0.61 12.19
CA SER A 216 30.04 0.91 12.03
C SER A 216 30.42 1.32 10.60
N ASP A 217 29.56 1.08 9.61
CA ASP A 217 29.86 1.43 8.22
C ASP A 217 29.97 2.94 8.05
N SER A 218 30.94 3.40 7.26
CA SER A 218 30.93 4.79 6.79
C SER A 218 29.68 5.06 5.94
N LEU A 219 29.29 6.34 5.82
CA LEU A 219 28.15 6.71 4.97
C LEU A 219 28.36 6.25 3.53
N HIS A 220 29.54 6.49 2.95
CA HIS A 220 29.92 6.03 1.61
C HIS A 220 29.78 4.51 1.45
N LYS A 221 30.28 3.72 2.41
CA LYS A 221 30.14 2.25 2.39
C LYS A 221 28.68 1.81 2.45
N SER A 222 27.87 2.50 3.25
CA SER A 222 26.43 2.24 3.37
C SER A 222 25.70 2.53 2.06
N MET A 223 26.02 3.65 1.41
CA MET A 223 25.47 4.01 0.09
C MET A 223 25.84 2.96 -0.97
N LEU A 224 27.11 2.55 -1.03
CA LEU A 224 27.55 1.53 -1.99
C LEU A 224 26.84 0.20 -1.77
N LYS A 225 26.63 -0.20 -0.51
CA LYS A 225 25.85 -1.41 -0.16
C LYS A 225 24.40 -1.30 -0.62
N VAL A 226 23.74 -0.17 -0.39
CA VAL A 226 22.35 0.07 -0.85
C VAL A 226 22.27 0.06 -2.37
N TYR A 227 23.21 0.73 -3.07
CA TYR A 227 23.27 0.72 -4.53
C TYR A 227 23.42 -0.70 -5.09
N LYS A 228 24.39 -1.48 -4.58
CA LYS A 228 24.61 -2.88 -4.99
C LYS A 228 23.40 -3.75 -4.70
N TRP A 229 22.78 -3.58 -3.54
CA TRP A 229 21.54 -4.29 -3.19
C TRP A 229 20.42 -3.94 -4.16
N HIS A 230 20.22 -2.65 -4.46
CA HIS A 230 19.19 -2.20 -5.38
C HIS A 230 19.37 -2.82 -6.78
N LYS A 231 20.59 -2.78 -7.35
CA LYS A 231 20.88 -3.41 -8.65
C LYS A 231 20.57 -4.91 -8.64
N ARG A 232 20.98 -5.64 -7.60
CA ARG A 232 20.67 -7.08 -7.45
C ARG A 232 19.17 -7.31 -7.32
N SER A 233 18.49 -6.53 -6.49
CA SER A 233 17.05 -6.62 -6.30
C SER A 233 16.32 -6.36 -7.60
N PHE A 234 16.71 -5.37 -8.40
CA PHE A 234 16.12 -5.09 -9.70
C PHE A 234 16.25 -6.27 -10.67
N SER A 235 17.43 -6.90 -10.76
CA SER A 235 17.61 -8.11 -11.58
C SER A 235 16.72 -9.28 -11.13
N ILE A 236 16.52 -9.46 -9.82
CA ILE A 236 15.59 -10.47 -9.29
C ILE A 236 14.15 -10.16 -9.72
N ILE A 237 13.74 -8.89 -9.67
CA ILE A 237 12.40 -8.46 -10.07
C ILE A 237 12.17 -8.78 -11.54
N GLN A 238 13.14 -8.48 -12.39
CA GLN A 238 13.10 -8.79 -13.81
C GLN A 238 12.94 -10.30 -14.05
N GLN A 239 13.73 -11.13 -13.36
CA GLN A 239 13.60 -12.58 -13.45
C GLN A 239 12.23 -13.07 -12.97
N GLU A 240 11.74 -12.57 -11.83
CA GLU A 240 10.41 -12.93 -11.31
C GLU A 240 9.29 -12.54 -12.28
N ALA A 241 9.41 -11.39 -12.94
CA ALA A 241 8.46 -10.92 -13.95
C ALA A 241 8.45 -11.85 -15.17
N ASN A 242 9.62 -12.25 -15.68
CA ASN A 242 9.75 -13.18 -16.80
C ASN A 242 9.17 -14.56 -16.46
N ILE A 243 9.49 -15.08 -15.27
CA ILE A 243 8.94 -16.35 -14.77
C ILE A 243 7.43 -16.27 -14.60
N ALA A 244 6.91 -15.13 -14.12
CA ALA A 244 5.48 -14.96 -13.98
C ALA A 244 4.78 -14.95 -15.35
N GLN A 245 5.36 -14.32 -16.37
CA GLN A 245 4.78 -14.32 -17.72
C GLN A 245 4.77 -15.68 -18.40
N SER A 246 5.77 -16.53 -18.16
CA SER A 246 5.82 -17.88 -18.73
C SER A 246 4.91 -18.89 -18.00
N ARG A 247 4.39 -18.55 -16.82
CA ARG A 247 3.53 -19.45 -16.05
C ARG A 247 2.08 -19.39 -16.52
N CYS A 248 1.49 -20.57 -16.71
CA CYS A 248 0.04 -20.71 -16.79
C CYS A 248 -0.55 -20.69 -15.37
N PHE A 249 -1.26 -19.62 -15.03
CA PHE A 249 -1.99 -19.54 -13.76
C PHE A 249 -3.40 -20.08 -13.94
N THR A 250 -3.75 -21.10 -13.16
CA THR A 250 -5.11 -21.59 -13.03
C THR A 250 -5.79 -20.92 -11.83
N TYR A 251 -7.05 -20.54 -12.00
CA TYR A 251 -7.84 -19.90 -10.95
C TYR A 251 -9.18 -20.62 -10.81
N PRO A 252 -9.61 -20.97 -9.59
CA PRO A 252 -10.94 -21.54 -9.36
C PRO A 252 -11.99 -20.42 -9.48
N CYS A 253 -12.39 -20.10 -10.71
CA CYS A 253 -13.38 -19.06 -10.99
C CYS A 253 -14.27 -19.45 -12.17
N SER A 254 -15.42 -18.78 -12.29
CA SER A 254 -16.37 -19.01 -13.40
C SER A 254 -15.71 -18.71 -14.75
N GLN A 255 -16.06 -19.50 -15.76
CA GLN A 255 -15.58 -19.32 -17.14
C GLN A 255 -15.81 -17.90 -17.66
N SER A 256 -16.92 -17.28 -17.27
CA SER A 256 -17.27 -15.89 -17.61
C SER A 256 -16.27 -14.85 -17.11
N LEU A 257 -15.54 -15.13 -16.03
CA LEU A 257 -14.57 -14.21 -15.42
C LEU A 257 -13.17 -14.35 -16.05
N ILE A 258 -12.88 -15.47 -16.71
CA ILE A 258 -11.55 -15.77 -17.27
C ILE A 258 -11.01 -14.67 -18.21
N PRO A 259 -11.81 -14.07 -19.12
CA PRO A 259 -11.33 -13.00 -19.99
C PRO A 259 -10.75 -11.80 -19.23
N ILE A 260 -11.33 -11.46 -18.08
CA ILE A 260 -10.85 -10.37 -17.21
C ILE A 260 -9.59 -10.82 -16.45
N ILE A 261 -9.63 -12.02 -15.86
CA ILE A 261 -8.55 -12.52 -15.01
C ILE A 261 -7.24 -12.70 -15.77
N ARG A 262 -7.29 -13.14 -17.04
CA ARG A 262 -6.09 -13.32 -17.88
C ARG A 262 -5.34 -12.02 -18.15
N LEU A 263 -6.01 -10.86 -18.09
CA LEU A 263 -5.38 -9.56 -18.29
C LEU A 263 -4.63 -9.05 -17.05
N LEU A 264 -4.94 -9.62 -15.88
CA LEU A 264 -4.44 -9.18 -14.58
C LEU A 264 -3.22 -9.98 -14.12
N THR A 265 -2.32 -9.31 -13.39
CA THR A 265 -1.28 -10.02 -12.66
C THR A 265 -1.89 -10.96 -11.61
N PRO A 266 -1.17 -11.99 -11.14
CA PRO A 266 -1.70 -12.93 -10.16
C PRO A 266 -2.12 -12.26 -8.85
N TYR A 267 -1.47 -11.15 -8.49
CA TYR A 267 -1.84 -10.36 -7.33
C TYR A 267 -3.26 -9.80 -7.46
N ALA A 268 -3.54 -9.13 -8.57
CA ALA A 268 -4.81 -8.49 -8.84
C ALA A 268 -5.92 -9.50 -9.16
N ALA A 269 -5.61 -10.55 -9.93
CA ALA A 269 -6.53 -11.65 -10.23
C ALA A 269 -7.17 -12.22 -8.95
N ARG A 270 -6.36 -12.51 -7.92
CA ARG A 270 -6.87 -13.00 -6.62
C ARG A 270 -7.81 -12.01 -5.93
N LYS A 271 -7.55 -10.69 -6.06
CA LYS A 271 -8.40 -9.65 -5.48
C LYS A 271 -9.73 -9.55 -6.23
N VAL A 272 -9.71 -9.60 -7.56
CA VAL A 272 -10.90 -9.55 -8.41
C VAL A 272 -11.78 -10.80 -8.23
N ILE A 273 -11.19 -11.99 -8.11
CA ILE A 273 -11.94 -13.21 -7.78
C ILE A 273 -12.67 -13.07 -6.45
N ARG A 274 -12.00 -12.50 -5.44
CA ARG A 274 -12.64 -12.23 -4.15
C ARG A 274 -13.79 -11.21 -4.26
N GLU A 275 -13.61 -10.15 -5.03
CA GLU A 275 -14.69 -9.20 -5.31
C GLU A 275 -15.88 -9.89 -6.00
N TYR A 276 -15.62 -10.75 -6.98
CA TYR A 276 -16.65 -11.53 -7.65
C TYR A 276 -17.44 -12.45 -6.71
N GLN A 277 -16.78 -13.07 -5.73
CA GLN A 277 -17.44 -13.91 -4.72
C GLN A 277 -18.37 -13.10 -3.79
N LEU A 278 -18.09 -11.80 -3.63
CA LEU A 278 -18.86 -10.88 -2.79
C LEU A 278 -19.99 -10.18 -3.55
N ARG A 279 -20.14 -10.42 -4.86
CA ARG A 279 -21.21 -9.84 -5.70
C ARG A 279 -22.62 -10.07 -5.16
N ARG A 280 -22.83 -11.18 -4.41
CA ARG A 280 -24.11 -11.53 -3.78
C ARG A 280 -24.63 -10.49 -2.78
N TRP A 281 -23.76 -9.59 -2.33
CA TRP A 281 -24.08 -8.55 -1.35
C TRP A 281 -24.41 -7.19 -2.00
N ALA A 282 -24.42 -7.12 -3.33
CA ALA A 282 -24.77 -5.92 -4.08
C ALA A 282 -26.01 -6.21 -4.94
N THR A 283 -27.05 -5.40 -4.77
CA THR A 283 -28.29 -5.48 -5.55
C THR A 283 -28.48 -4.21 -6.35
N VAL A 284 -28.93 -4.32 -7.60
CA VAL A 284 -29.31 -3.13 -8.37
C VAL A 284 -30.54 -2.49 -7.74
N GLU A 285 -30.47 -1.19 -7.48
CA GLU A 285 -31.58 -0.38 -6.96
C GLU A 285 -32.29 0.38 -8.09
N PHE A 286 -31.50 1.00 -8.98
CA PHE A 286 -32.01 1.76 -10.13
C PHE A 286 -30.98 1.77 -11.27
N GLU A 287 -31.45 1.81 -12.53
CA GLU A 287 -30.61 1.92 -13.72
C GLU A 287 -31.12 3.05 -14.62
N SER A 288 -30.18 3.78 -15.24
CA SER A 288 -30.43 4.78 -16.28
C SER A 288 -29.55 4.49 -17.49
N PHE A 289 -29.55 5.38 -18.50
CA PHE A 289 -28.76 5.19 -19.72
C PHE A 289 -27.25 5.12 -19.42
N ASP A 290 -26.73 6.06 -18.62
CA ASP A 290 -25.31 6.19 -18.30
C ASP A 290 -24.90 5.63 -16.94
N TYR A 291 -25.87 5.34 -16.06
CA TYR A 291 -25.58 4.98 -14.67
C TYR A 291 -26.31 3.73 -14.19
N VAL A 292 -25.62 2.94 -13.37
CA VAL A 292 -26.21 1.83 -12.60
C VAL A 292 -25.98 2.07 -11.11
N PHE A 293 -27.05 2.11 -10.33
CA PHE A 293 -27.03 2.31 -8.90
C PHE A 293 -27.24 0.97 -8.18
N PHE A 294 -26.32 0.64 -7.29
CA PHE A 294 -26.35 -0.55 -6.44
C PHE A 294 -26.59 -0.16 -4.99
N LYS A 295 -27.33 -1.01 -4.28
CA LYS A 295 -27.43 -1.00 -2.83
C LYS A 295 -26.48 -2.05 -2.26
N GLU A 296 -25.55 -1.60 -1.42
CA GLU A 296 -24.59 -2.47 -0.73
C GLU A 296 -24.44 -2.03 0.73
N ASN A 297 -24.85 -2.90 1.66
CA ASN A 297 -24.74 -2.67 3.11
C ASN A 297 -25.28 -1.30 3.59
N GLY A 298 -26.42 -0.88 3.03
CA GLY A 298 -27.07 0.39 3.37
C GLY A 298 -26.49 1.63 2.70
N ASN A 299 -25.47 1.48 1.83
CA ASN A 299 -24.93 2.56 1.01
C ASN A 299 -25.38 2.40 -0.45
N THR A 300 -25.57 3.53 -1.11
CA THR A 300 -25.76 3.57 -2.57
C THR A 300 -24.40 3.71 -3.25
N VAL A 301 -24.13 2.80 -4.18
CA VAL A 301 -22.93 2.79 -5.02
C VAL A 301 -23.35 3.08 -6.44
N GLN A 302 -22.66 4.01 -7.10
CA GLN A 302 -22.91 4.40 -8.47
C GLN A 302 -21.81 3.84 -9.37
N VAL A 303 -22.21 3.25 -10.49
CA VAL A 303 -21.34 2.92 -11.61
C VAL A 303 -21.67 3.85 -12.77
N ASP A 304 -20.67 4.58 -13.26
CA ASP A 304 -20.74 5.38 -14.47
C ASP A 304 -20.25 4.52 -15.64
N LEU A 305 -21.16 4.23 -16.57
CA LEU A 305 -20.90 3.36 -17.73
C LEU A 305 -20.02 4.04 -18.77
N SER A 306 -20.16 5.36 -18.93
CA SER A 306 -19.44 6.16 -19.91
C SER A 306 -18.01 6.42 -19.46
N ALA A 307 -17.82 6.82 -18.20
CA ALA A 307 -16.49 7.01 -17.61
C ALA A 307 -15.82 5.69 -17.18
N CYS A 308 -16.56 4.57 -17.17
CA CYS A 308 -16.11 3.27 -16.66
C CYS A 308 -15.60 3.36 -15.22
N THR A 309 -16.31 4.10 -14.35
CA THR A 309 -15.92 4.31 -12.95
C THR A 309 -16.96 3.78 -11.98
N CYS A 310 -16.56 3.58 -10.73
CA CYS A 310 -17.44 3.13 -9.67
C CYS A 310 -17.14 3.89 -8.37
N THR A 311 -18.16 4.34 -7.65
CA THR A 311 -17.97 5.07 -6.37
C THR A 311 -17.68 4.15 -5.19
N CYS A 312 -17.63 2.82 -5.39
CA CYS A 312 -17.35 1.91 -4.28
C CYS A 312 -15.92 2.04 -3.77
N PHE A 313 -15.75 1.84 -2.46
CA PHE A 313 -14.47 1.89 -1.76
C PHE A 313 -13.37 1.10 -2.49
N THR A 314 -13.65 -0.14 -2.93
CA THR A 314 -12.65 -0.98 -3.61
C THR A 314 -12.12 -0.34 -4.88
N PHE A 315 -12.99 0.25 -5.70
CA PHE A 315 -12.56 0.87 -6.96
C PHE A 315 -11.79 2.16 -6.69
N GLN A 316 -12.33 3.03 -5.84
CA GLN A 316 -11.73 4.31 -5.51
C GLN A 316 -10.35 4.17 -4.86
N THR A 317 -10.20 3.24 -3.90
CA THR A 317 -8.93 3.11 -3.17
C THR A 317 -7.91 2.24 -3.87
N CYS A 318 -8.33 1.31 -4.75
CA CYS A 318 -7.43 0.31 -5.30
C CYS A 318 -7.40 0.21 -6.83
N ARG A 319 -8.38 0.75 -7.56
CA ARG A 319 -8.50 0.64 -9.03
C ARG A 319 -8.43 -0.80 -9.57
N TYR A 320 -8.98 -1.78 -8.84
CA TYR A 320 -9.27 -3.10 -9.42
C TYR A 320 -10.67 -3.11 -10.01
N PRO A 321 -10.97 -4.04 -10.95
CA PRO A 321 -12.34 -4.41 -11.28
C PRO A 321 -13.10 -4.79 -10.00
N CYS A 322 -13.98 -3.90 -9.54
CA CYS A 322 -14.79 -4.12 -8.36
C CYS A 322 -16.01 -4.97 -8.71
N ARG A 323 -16.66 -5.55 -7.69
CA ARG A 323 -17.85 -6.38 -7.90
C ARG A 323 -18.95 -5.70 -8.73
N HIS A 324 -19.11 -4.37 -8.61
CA HIS A 324 -20.13 -3.62 -9.34
C HIS A 324 -19.84 -3.52 -10.83
N LEU A 325 -18.59 -3.20 -11.21
CA LEU A 325 -18.17 -3.23 -12.62
C LEU A 325 -18.30 -4.64 -13.22
N LEU A 326 -17.98 -5.68 -12.44
CA LEU A 326 -18.17 -7.06 -12.87
C LEU A 326 -19.67 -7.39 -13.07
N LEU A 327 -20.54 -6.98 -12.14
CA LEU A 327 -21.99 -7.19 -12.24
C LEU A 327 -22.58 -6.47 -13.46
N VAL A 328 -22.16 -5.23 -13.72
CA VAL A 328 -22.56 -4.48 -14.92
C VAL A 328 -22.13 -5.23 -16.18
N HIS A 329 -20.88 -5.67 -16.25
CA HIS A 329 -20.36 -6.45 -17.39
C HIS A 329 -21.17 -7.71 -17.68
N PHE A 330 -21.57 -8.45 -16.64
CA PHE A 330 -22.37 -9.67 -16.83
C PHE A 330 -23.84 -9.42 -17.13
N ARG A 331 -24.36 -8.22 -16.85
CA ARG A 331 -25.76 -7.85 -17.10
C ARG A 331 -25.95 -7.12 -18.43
N LYS A 332 -24.94 -6.38 -18.89
CA LYS A 332 -25.05 -5.45 -20.03
C LYS A 332 -24.06 -5.86 -21.13
N PRO A 333 -24.55 -6.44 -22.25
CA PRO A 333 -23.68 -6.96 -23.33
C PRO A 333 -22.71 -5.93 -23.93
N TYR A 334 -23.10 -4.65 -23.97
CA TYR A 334 -22.27 -3.56 -24.49
C TYR A 334 -21.16 -3.13 -23.53
N PHE A 335 -21.26 -3.42 -22.23
CA PHE A 335 -20.23 -3.10 -21.26
C PHE A 335 -19.16 -4.18 -21.23
N THR A 336 -18.27 -4.14 -22.22
CA THR A 336 -17.28 -5.20 -22.47
C THR A 336 -16.13 -5.27 -21.45
N VAL A 337 -15.27 -6.29 -21.58
CA VAL A 337 -14.03 -6.43 -20.79
C VAL A 337 -13.15 -5.17 -20.86
N ASN A 338 -13.09 -4.50 -22.02
CA ASN A 338 -12.31 -3.27 -22.18
C ASN A 338 -12.84 -2.14 -21.30
N HIS A 339 -14.16 -2.03 -21.13
CA HIS A 339 -14.77 -1.05 -20.23
C HIS A 339 -14.42 -1.34 -18.77
N VAL A 340 -14.54 -2.59 -18.34
CA VAL A 340 -14.15 -3.03 -16.98
C VAL A 340 -12.68 -2.70 -16.68
N MET A 341 -11.82 -2.85 -17.69
CA MET A 341 -10.37 -2.69 -17.55
C MET A 341 -9.88 -1.25 -17.78
N HIS A 342 -10.73 -0.34 -18.26
CA HIS A 342 -10.35 1.00 -18.71
C HIS A 342 -9.49 1.76 -17.68
N ASN A 343 -9.98 1.82 -16.44
CA ASN A 343 -9.34 2.49 -15.30
C ASN A 343 -8.50 1.55 -14.41
N CYS A 344 -8.38 0.28 -14.79
CA CYS A 344 -7.74 -0.76 -13.97
C CYS A 344 -6.36 -1.18 -14.48
N LYS A 345 -5.78 -0.41 -15.41
CA LYS A 345 -4.51 -0.73 -16.10
C LYS A 345 -3.32 -0.90 -15.14
N GLN A 346 -3.35 -0.28 -13.95
CA GLN A 346 -2.33 -0.47 -12.90
C GLN A 346 -1.96 -1.94 -12.66
N TRP A 347 -2.92 -2.84 -12.85
CA TRP A 347 -2.85 -4.21 -12.38
C TRP A 347 -2.68 -5.23 -13.50
N THR A 348 -2.48 -4.76 -14.73
CA THR A 348 -2.39 -5.62 -15.90
C THR A 348 -0.98 -6.10 -16.18
N TRP A 349 -0.88 -7.14 -16.99
CA TRP A 349 0.40 -7.59 -17.55
C TRP A 349 1.04 -6.55 -18.47
N SER A 350 0.25 -5.69 -19.12
CA SER A 350 0.77 -4.65 -20.02
C SER A 350 1.58 -3.56 -19.30
N ARG A 351 1.39 -3.40 -17.98
CA ARG A 351 2.23 -2.52 -17.14
C ARG A 351 3.39 -3.26 -16.48
N ASN A 352 3.72 -4.48 -16.92
CA ASN A 352 4.91 -5.15 -16.41
C ASN A 352 6.16 -4.50 -17.04
N LEU A 353 7.05 -3.92 -16.22
CA LEU A 353 8.32 -3.28 -16.63
C LEU A 353 9.16 -4.12 -17.61
N PHE A 354 8.99 -5.44 -17.58
CA PHE A 354 9.85 -6.40 -18.27
C PHE A 354 9.14 -7.23 -19.34
N ALA A 355 7.95 -6.81 -19.78
CA ALA A 355 7.25 -7.50 -20.86
C ALA A 355 8.01 -7.37 -22.19
N SER A 356 8.78 -8.40 -22.55
CA SER A 356 9.22 -8.59 -23.94
C SER A 356 8.03 -9.07 -24.78
N GLN A 357 7.85 -8.46 -25.95
CA GLN A 357 6.96 -8.97 -27.01
C GLN A 357 7.52 -10.30 -27.54
N SER A 358 7.18 -11.42 -26.92
CA SER A 358 7.50 -12.74 -27.47
C SER A 358 6.63 -13.83 -26.85
N THR A 359 5.48 -14.06 -27.48
CA THR A 359 4.69 -15.28 -27.34
C THR A 359 5.43 -16.44 -27.97
N SER A 360 5.95 -17.36 -27.17
CA SER A 360 6.19 -18.75 -27.59
C SER A 360 6.00 -19.65 -26.38
N ALA A 361 4.92 -20.43 -26.44
CA ALA A 361 4.49 -21.32 -25.37
C ALA A 361 5.49 -22.48 -25.21
N VAL A 362 5.93 -22.72 -23.97
CA VAL A 362 6.61 -23.97 -23.59
C VAL A 362 5.85 -24.60 -22.43
N ILE A 363 5.49 -25.86 -22.61
CA ILE A 363 4.67 -26.68 -21.69
C ILE A 363 5.51 -27.06 -20.45
N PRO A 364 5.03 -26.91 -19.20
CA PRO A 364 5.81 -27.22 -18.01
C PRO A 364 5.66 -28.68 -17.56
N ARG A 365 6.76 -29.24 -17.07
CA ARG A 365 6.80 -30.47 -16.25
C ARG A 365 6.47 -30.17 -14.78
N ASN A 366 5.70 -31.07 -14.18
CA ASN A 366 5.26 -31.12 -12.79
C ASN A 366 6.39 -30.98 -11.76
N ARG A 367 6.10 -30.34 -10.62
CA ARG A 367 6.61 -30.75 -9.30
C ARG A 367 5.84 -30.12 -8.13
N SER A 368 5.27 -31.00 -7.33
CA SER A 368 4.70 -30.82 -6.00
C SER A 368 5.81 -30.55 -4.96
N ASN A 369 5.79 -29.38 -4.31
CA ASN A 369 6.35 -29.16 -2.95
C ASN A 369 6.13 -27.73 -2.39
N ILE A 370 4.94 -27.14 -2.60
CA ILE A 370 4.65 -25.75 -2.16
C ILE A 370 3.89 -25.70 -0.82
N TYR A 371 3.32 -26.82 -0.36
CA TYR A 371 2.46 -26.86 0.82
C TYR A 371 3.25 -26.77 2.15
N ASP A 372 4.37 -27.49 2.29
CA ASP A 372 5.12 -27.53 3.55
C ASP A 372 5.88 -26.23 3.86
N THR A 373 6.30 -25.51 2.82
CA THR A 373 7.05 -24.25 2.99
C THR A 373 6.15 -23.11 3.45
N LYS A 374 4.85 -23.10 3.09
CA LYS A 374 3.90 -22.06 3.51
C LYS A 374 3.42 -22.26 4.95
N LYS A 375 3.21 -23.51 5.40
CA LYS A 375 2.77 -23.81 6.77
C LYS A 375 3.84 -23.44 7.81
N LYS A 376 5.12 -23.67 7.48
CA LYS A 376 6.27 -23.30 8.34
C LYS A 376 6.46 -21.79 8.52
N ILE A 377 6.18 -20.98 7.49
CA ILE A 377 6.33 -19.51 7.57
C ILE A 377 5.23 -18.88 8.44
N ILE A 378 4.03 -19.44 8.43
CA ILE A 378 2.88 -18.93 9.20
C ILE A 378 3.07 -19.23 10.70
N ASN A 379 3.46 -20.46 11.04
CA ASN A 379 3.70 -20.84 12.43
C ASN A 379 4.85 -20.01 13.05
N ALA A 380 5.95 -19.82 12.32
CA ALA A 380 7.08 -19.00 12.77
C ALA A 380 6.73 -17.49 12.92
N GLY A 381 5.62 -17.02 12.34
CA GLY A 381 5.09 -15.67 12.52
C GLY A 381 4.17 -15.57 13.73
N MET A 382 3.45 -16.64 14.08
CA MET A 382 2.55 -16.71 15.22
C MET A 382 3.31 -16.77 16.55
N ASP A 383 4.38 -17.57 16.63
CA ASP A 383 5.21 -17.69 17.83
C ASP A 383 5.81 -16.33 18.23
N ARG A 384 6.25 -15.54 17.24
CA ARG A 384 6.81 -14.19 17.47
C ARG A 384 5.81 -13.13 17.92
N ILE A 385 4.52 -13.33 17.64
CA ILE A 385 3.45 -12.43 18.09
C ILE A 385 3.04 -12.79 19.51
N ASN A 386 2.98 -14.09 19.83
CA ASN A 386 2.69 -14.58 21.17
C ASN A 386 3.77 -14.13 22.17
N ASP A 387 5.05 -14.32 21.83
CA ASP A 387 6.19 -13.91 22.65
C ASP A 387 6.23 -12.40 22.98
N LYS A 388 5.57 -11.57 22.18
CA LYS A 388 5.67 -10.11 22.28
C LYS A 388 4.42 -9.42 22.83
N PHE A 389 3.25 -10.03 22.69
CA PHE A 389 1.98 -9.38 23.01
C PHE A 389 1.00 -10.25 23.82
N GLY A 390 1.39 -11.49 24.13
CA GLY A 390 0.58 -12.43 24.93
C GLY A 390 -0.51 -13.12 24.13
N GLU A 391 -0.97 -14.25 24.67
CA GLU A 391 -1.84 -15.23 24.01
C GLU A 391 -3.19 -14.65 23.57
N VAL A 392 -3.75 -13.74 24.36
CA VAL A 392 -5.03 -13.06 24.05
C VAL A 392 -4.93 -12.18 22.80
N PHE A 393 -3.77 -11.56 22.56
CA PHE A 393 -3.54 -10.73 21.36
C PHE A 393 -3.22 -11.57 20.13
N ALA A 394 -2.49 -12.67 20.33
CA ALA A 394 -2.24 -13.67 19.29
C ALA A 394 -3.55 -14.33 18.83
N ASN A 395 -4.47 -14.63 19.75
CA ASN A 395 -5.77 -15.23 19.46
C ASN A 395 -6.72 -14.26 18.76
N ALA A 396 -6.78 -12.98 19.16
CA ALA A 396 -7.58 -11.98 18.43
C ALA A 396 -7.07 -11.68 17.00
N TYR A 397 -5.74 -11.76 16.80
CA TYR A 397 -5.11 -11.67 15.47
C TYR A 397 -5.33 -12.94 14.66
N ALA A 398 -5.25 -14.11 15.31
CA ALA A 398 -5.53 -15.41 14.72
C ALA A 398 -7.01 -15.55 14.33
N ASP A 399 -7.97 -15.13 15.13
CA ASP A 399 -9.40 -15.18 14.77
C ASP A 399 -9.71 -14.33 13.54
N GLY A 400 -9.07 -13.17 13.38
CA GLY A 400 -9.20 -12.33 12.18
C GLY A 400 -8.54 -12.92 10.92
N VAL A 401 -7.49 -13.72 11.08
CA VAL A 401 -6.70 -14.33 9.98
C VAL A 401 -7.21 -15.74 9.65
N ILE A 402 -7.52 -16.56 10.65
CA ILE A 402 -8.09 -17.91 10.59
C ILE A 402 -9.57 -17.85 10.16
N ALA A 403 -10.39 -16.89 10.59
CA ALA A 403 -11.71 -16.71 9.95
C ALA A 403 -11.60 -16.33 8.46
N GLY A 404 -10.46 -15.75 8.06
CA GLY A 404 -10.10 -15.49 6.66
C GLY A 404 -9.54 -16.71 5.92
N ILE A 405 -8.91 -17.67 6.61
CA ILE A 405 -8.25 -18.85 6.03
C ILE A 405 -9.14 -20.10 6.09
N ASN A 406 -9.91 -20.34 7.15
CA ASN A 406 -10.87 -21.46 7.23
C ASN A 406 -12.04 -21.29 6.24
N ARG A 407 -12.35 -20.06 5.79
CA ARG A 407 -13.24 -19.82 4.64
C ARG A 407 -12.59 -20.07 3.27
N VAL A 408 -11.26 -20.18 3.22
CA VAL A 408 -10.46 -20.46 2.00
C VAL A 408 -10.02 -21.93 1.94
N LEU A 409 -10.13 -22.68 3.04
CA LEU A 409 -9.80 -24.11 3.09
C LEU A 409 -11.03 -25.03 3.10
N ASN A 410 -12.24 -24.50 3.38
CA ASN A 410 -13.52 -25.22 3.26
C ASN A 410 -14.36 -24.77 2.04
N MET A 411 -13.75 -24.12 1.05
CA MET A 411 -14.26 -23.84 -0.31
C MET A 411 -13.10 -24.04 -1.29
#